data_AF-A0A528CK97-F1
#
_entry.id   AF-A0A528CK97-F1
#
_cell.length_a   1.000
_cell.length_b   1.000
_cell.length_c   1.000
_cell.angle_alpha   90.00
_cell.angle_beta   90.00
_cell.angle_gamma   90.00
#
_symmetry.space_group_name_H-M   'P 1'
#
loop_
_entity.id
_entity.type
_entity.pdbx_description
1 polymer ?
#
loop_
_entity_poly.entity_id
_entity_poly.type
_entity_poly.pdbx_seq_one_letter_code
_entity_poly.pdbx_strand_id
1 'polypeptide(L)'
;MDIADLEHNRLVQVDFDGVPTTIARVGFSGELGYEVHFGPEYVHGMWEKFTAYCANYGGGPAGLMAAFPIAVDKGFLFGADFYAGGSPLEYGLG
;
A
#
# COMPACT_ATOMS: atom_id res chain seq x y z
N MET A 1 18.14 -9.62 -4.45
CA MET A 1 17.79 -8.80 -3.27
C MET A 1 16.55 -9.43 -2.67
N ASP A 2 16.52 -9.67 -1.37
CA ASP A 2 15.28 -10.06 -0.70
C ASP A 2 14.38 -8.82 -0.57
N ILE A 3 13.08 -8.98 -0.81
CA ILE A 3 12.11 -7.89 -0.65
C ILE A 3 12.04 -7.43 0.81
N ALA A 4 12.30 -8.33 1.77
CA ALA A 4 12.37 -8.00 3.18
C ALA A 4 13.48 -6.98 3.51
N ASP A 5 14.53 -6.91 2.69
CA ASP A 5 15.65 -5.99 2.86
C ASP A 5 15.42 -4.61 2.19
N LEU A 6 14.29 -4.43 1.49
CA LEU A 6 13.98 -3.15 0.83
C LEU A 6 13.85 -2.06 1.87
N GLU A 7 14.61 -0.96 1.75
CA GLU A 7 14.49 0.17 2.68
C GLU A 7 13.14 0.88 2.52
N HIS A 8 12.67 1.55 3.57
CA HIS A 8 11.44 2.35 3.50
C HIS A 8 11.58 3.45 2.43
N ASN A 9 10.49 3.73 1.69
CA ASN A 9 10.48 4.66 0.55
C ASN A 9 11.48 4.28 -0.56
N ARG A 10 11.65 2.97 -0.80
CA ARG A 10 12.30 2.42 -2.00
C ARG A 10 11.33 1.53 -2.75
N LEU A 11 11.62 1.38 -4.04
CA LEU A 11 10.92 0.47 -4.94
C LEU A 11 11.91 -0.41 -5.70
N VAL A 12 11.43 -1.56 -6.14
CA VAL A 12 12.16 -2.51 -6.97
C VAL A 12 11.21 -3.14 -7.99
N GLN A 13 11.74 -3.43 -9.18
CA GLN A 13 11.05 -4.20 -10.20
C GLN A 13 11.47 -5.66 -10.11
N VAL A 14 10.50 -6.56 -10.12
CA VAL A 14 10.69 -8.01 -10.02
C VAL A 14 9.80 -8.74 -11.01
N ASP A 15 10.19 -9.97 -11.33
CA ASP A 15 9.29 -10.98 -11.86
C ASP A 15 8.66 -11.72 -10.68
N PHE A 16 7.33 -11.62 -10.53
CA PHE A 16 6.58 -12.33 -9.51
C PHE A 16 5.77 -13.44 -10.18
N ASP A 17 6.29 -14.66 -10.18
CA ASP A 17 5.71 -15.82 -10.88
C ASP A 17 5.35 -15.53 -12.36
N GLY A 18 6.25 -14.89 -13.11
CA GLY A 18 6.02 -14.52 -14.51
C GLY A 18 5.20 -13.23 -14.70
N VAL A 19 4.88 -12.50 -13.63
CA VAL A 19 4.18 -11.22 -13.66
C VAL A 19 5.17 -10.07 -13.42
N PRO A 20 5.39 -9.18 -14.41
CA PRO A 20 6.18 -7.97 -14.22
C PRO A 20 5.54 -7.10 -13.13
N THR A 21 6.24 -6.93 -12.00
CA THR A 21 5.69 -6.33 -10.78
C THR A 21 6.63 -5.28 -10.23
N THR A 22 6.09 -4.13 -9.81
CA THR A 22 6.82 -3.13 -9.02
C THR A 22 6.38 -3.24 -7.56
N ILE A 23 7.32 -3.48 -6.67
CA ILE A 23 7.09 -3.52 -5.22
C ILE A 23 7.69 -2.27 -4.60
N ALA A 24 6.91 -1.53 -3.83
CA ALA A 24 7.36 -0.34 -3.11
C ALA A 24 7.14 -0.52 -1.59
N ARG A 25 8.17 -0.26 -0.77
CA ARG A 25 8.04 -0.28 0.70
C ARG A 25 7.48 1.05 1.20
N VAL A 26 6.20 1.24 0.91
CA VAL A 26 5.36 2.38 1.26
C VAL A 26 3.99 1.86 1.70
N GLY A 27 3.18 2.69 2.36
CA GLY A 27 1.83 2.32 2.73
C GLY A 27 1.12 3.35 3.59
N PHE A 28 -0.21 3.22 3.66
CA PHE A 28 -1.10 4.16 4.34
C PHE A 28 -1.52 3.70 5.74
N SER A 29 -1.03 2.55 6.20
CA SER A 29 -1.38 1.98 7.50
C SER A 29 -0.43 2.39 8.63
N GLY A 30 0.74 2.94 8.31
CA GLY A 30 1.83 3.18 9.26
C GLY A 30 2.42 1.93 9.92
N GLU A 31 2.14 0.75 9.35
CA GLU A 31 2.73 -0.54 9.72
C GLU A 31 3.70 -1.02 8.63
N LEU A 32 4.42 -2.13 8.87
CA LEU A 32 5.18 -2.77 7.81
C LEU A 32 4.23 -3.23 6.69
N GLY A 33 4.49 -2.76 5.47
CA GLY A 33 3.70 -3.09 4.30
C GLY A 33 4.40 -2.72 3.01
N TYR A 34 3.82 -3.19 1.91
CA TYR A 34 4.28 -2.92 0.56
C TYR A 34 3.08 -2.61 -0.32
N GLU A 35 3.26 -1.69 -1.24
CA GLU A 35 2.37 -1.54 -2.39
C GLU A 35 2.90 -2.40 -3.54
N VAL A 36 2.00 -3.17 -4.15
CA VAL A 36 2.32 -4.13 -5.21
C VAL A 36 1.58 -3.71 -6.48
N HIS A 37 2.34 -3.28 -7.48
CA HIS A 37 1.82 -2.75 -8.74
C HIS A 37 2.13 -3.71 -9.89
N PHE A 38 1.10 -4.07 -10.67
CA PHE A 38 1.18 -4.94 -11.85
C PHE A 38 0.09 -4.57 -12.86
N GLY A 39 0.19 -5.11 -14.08
CA GLY A 39 -0.81 -4.88 -15.13
C GLY A 39 -2.21 -5.42 -14.75
N PRO A 40 -3.30 -4.70 -15.08
CA PRO A 40 -4.66 -5.10 -14.71
C PRO A 40 -5.06 -6.48 -15.25
N GLU A 41 -4.45 -6.96 -16.33
CA GLU A 41 -4.64 -8.30 -16.89
C GLU A 41 -4.30 -9.43 -15.91
N TYR A 42 -3.51 -9.16 -14.88
CA TYR A 42 -3.10 -10.13 -13.86
C TYR A 42 -3.94 -10.07 -12.57
N VAL A 43 -4.91 -9.14 -12.47
CA VAL A 43 -5.56 -8.79 -11.20
C VAL A 43 -6.25 -9.95 -10.51
N HIS A 44 -7.00 -10.78 -11.24
CA HIS A 44 -7.73 -11.89 -10.65
C HIS A 44 -6.77 -12.93 -10.06
N GLY A 45 -5.75 -13.34 -10.81
CA GLY A 45 -4.78 -14.34 -10.36
C GLY A 45 -3.91 -13.82 -9.21
N MET A 46 -3.48 -12.56 -9.26
CA MET A 46 -2.70 -11.94 -8.18
C MET A 46 -3.53 -11.81 -6.90
N TRP A 47 -4.78 -11.39 -7.01
CA TRP A 47 -5.70 -11.26 -5.88
C TRP A 47 -5.94 -12.60 -5.18
N GLU A 48 -6.25 -13.66 -5.93
CA GLU A 48 -6.47 -15.00 -5.39
C GLU A 48 -5.20 -15.52 -4.67
N LYS A 49 -4.02 -15.34 -5.28
CA LYS A 49 -2.74 -15.71 -4.67
C LYS A 49 -2.52 -15.02 -3.32
N PHE A 50 -2.64 -13.69 -3.27
CA PHE A 50 -2.40 -12.94 -2.04
C PHE A 50 -3.42 -13.25 -0.95
N THR A 51 -4.70 -13.29 -1.28
CA THR A 51 -5.75 -13.57 -0.30
C THR A 51 -5.65 -14.98 0.26
N ALA A 52 -5.36 -15.99 -0.57
CA ALA A 52 -5.12 -17.35 -0.13
C ALA A 52 -3.88 -17.45 0.79
N TYR A 53 -2.80 -16.74 0.46
CA TYR A 53 -1.60 -16.70 1.31
C TYR A 53 -1.91 -16.07 2.68
N CYS A 54 -2.57 -14.90 2.70
CA CYS A 54 -2.92 -14.19 3.94
C CYS A 54 -3.83 -15.02 4.85
N ALA A 55 -4.75 -15.80 4.29
CA ALA A 55 -5.64 -16.66 5.07
C ALA A 55 -4.89 -17.67 5.95
N ASN A 56 -3.72 -18.16 5.51
CA ASN A 56 -2.88 -19.08 6.30
C ASN A 56 -2.31 -18.44 7.57
N TYR A 57 -2.32 -17.11 7.66
CA TYR A 57 -1.85 -16.34 8.82
C TYR A 57 -3.00 -15.67 9.59
N GLY A 58 -4.26 -16.04 9.31
CA GLY A 58 -5.44 -15.40 9.90
C GLY A 58 -5.72 -13.99 9.37
N GLY A 59 -5.03 -13.58 8.29
CA GLY A 59 -5.25 -12.33 7.60
C GLY A 59 -6.31 -12.45 6.50
N GLY A 60 -6.58 -11.32 5.83
CA GLY A 60 -7.56 -11.28 4.74
C GLY A 60 -7.65 -9.90 4.09
N PRO A 61 -8.53 -9.75 3.09
CA PRO A 61 -8.73 -8.47 2.43
C PRO A 61 -9.32 -7.44 3.42
N ALA A 62 -8.74 -6.23 3.41
CA ALA A 62 -9.22 -5.09 4.16
C ALA A 62 -9.81 -4.06 3.19
N GLY A 63 -11.08 -3.70 3.42
CA GLY A 63 -11.75 -2.68 2.63
C GLY A 63 -11.41 -1.26 3.08
N LEU A 64 -11.92 -0.27 2.34
CA LEU A 64 -11.73 1.15 2.65
C LEU A 64 -12.14 1.53 4.08
N MET A 65 -13.22 0.93 4.60
CA MET A 65 -13.69 1.20 5.97
C MET A 65 -12.72 0.75 7.07
N ALA A 66 -11.82 -0.19 6.78
CA ALA A 66 -10.73 -0.56 7.67
C ALA A 66 -9.51 0.35 7.48
N ALA A 67 -9.23 0.77 6.24
CA ALA A 67 -8.07 1.60 5.91
C ALA A 67 -8.19 3.05 6.43
N PHE A 68 -9.39 3.63 6.38
CA PHE A 68 -9.60 5.04 6.76
C PHE A 68 -9.26 5.35 8.22
N PRO A 69 -9.77 4.61 9.24
CA PRO A 69 -9.41 4.89 10.63
C PRO A 69 -7.91 4.75 10.89
N ILE A 70 -7.25 3.76 10.28
CA ILE A 70 -5.81 3.54 10.46
C ILE A 70 -5.02 4.74 9.92
N ALA A 71 -5.42 5.29 8.77
CA ALA A 71 -4.77 6.48 8.22
C ALA A 71 -4.89 7.70 9.13
N VAL A 72 -6.09 7.90 9.72
CA VAL A 72 -6.34 8.97 10.70
C VAL A 72 -5.44 8.79 11.93
N ASP A 73 -5.32 7.56 12.45
CA ASP A 73 -4.45 7.26 13.60
C ASP A 73 -2.97 7.58 13.34
N LYS A 74 -2.53 7.56 12.08
CA LYS A 74 -1.16 7.89 11.67
C LYS A 74 -0.99 9.36 11.24
N GLY A 75 -2.07 10.14 11.23
CA GLY A 75 -2.07 11.54 10.80
C GLY A 75 -1.92 11.72 9.29
N PHE A 76 -2.23 10.70 8.50
CA PHE A 76 -2.24 10.84 7.04
C PHE A 76 -3.51 11.53 6.56
N LEU A 77 -3.33 12.46 5.63
CA LEU A 77 -4.41 13.27 5.07
C LEU A 77 -4.92 12.67 3.76
N PHE A 78 -6.23 12.73 3.55
CA PHE A 78 -6.90 12.20 2.37
C PHE A 78 -8.07 13.08 1.94
N GLY A 79 -8.08 13.49 0.67
CA GLY A 79 -9.25 14.04 -0.03
C GLY A 79 -9.96 15.20 0.68
N ALA A 80 -10.88 14.86 1.58
CA ALA A 80 -11.70 15.79 2.36
C ALA A 80 -10.91 16.67 3.35
N ASP A 81 -9.69 16.28 3.71
CA ASP A 81 -8.81 17.11 4.55
C ASP A 81 -8.31 18.37 3.84
N PHE A 82 -8.33 18.37 2.51
CA PHE A 82 -7.84 19.48 1.69
C PHE A 82 -8.97 20.41 1.24
N TYR A 83 -8.70 21.71 1.22
CA TYR A 83 -9.58 22.73 0.68
C TYR A 83 -8.85 23.65 -0.30
N ALA A 84 -9.61 24.26 -1.22
CA ALA A 84 -9.07 25.18 -2.20
C ALA A 84 -8.43 26.41 -1.53
N GLY A 85 -7.17 26.67 -1.85
CA GLY A 85 -6.39 27.77 -1.27
C GLY A 85 -5.57 27.40 -0.04
N GLY A 86 -5.77 26.22 0.56
CA GLY A 86 -4.94 25.77 1.66
C GLY A 86 -3.51 25.43 1.23
N SER A 87 -2.54 25.87 2.02
CA SER A 87 -1.11 25.70 1.81
C SER A 87 -0.57 24.44 2.51
N PRO A 88 0.54 23.85 2.03
CA PRO A 88 1.17 22.70 2.71
C PRO A 88 1.49 22.96 4.20
N LEU A 89 1.82 24.20 4.56
CA LEU A 89 2.13 24.59 5.93
C LEU A 89 0.90 24.46 6.86
N GLU A 90 -0.29 24.83 6.39
CA GLU A 90 -1.53 24.70 7.17
C GLU A 90 -1.89 23.24 7.46
N TYR A 91 -1.44 22.32 6.61
CA TYR A 91 -1.62 20.88 6.76
C TYR A 91 -0.48 20.19 7.53
N GLY A 92 0.56 20.93 7.95
CA GLY A 92 1.74 20.33 8.58
C GLY A 92 2.63 19.51 7.63
N LEU A 93 2.56 19.79 6.32
CA LEU A 93 3.33 19.12 5.26
C LEU A 93 4.51 19.98 4.75
N GLY A 94 4.98 20.92 5.56
CA GLY A 94 6.07 21.87 5.23
C GLY A 94 7.46 21.37 5.61
#